data_AF-A0A2T4UNI6-F1
#
_entry.id   AF-A0A2T4UNI6-F1
#
_cell.length_a   1.000
_cell.length_b   1.000
_cell.length_c   1.000
_cell.angle_alpha   90.00
_cell.angle_beta   90.00
_cell.angle_gamma   90.00
#
_symmetry.space_group_name_H-M   'P 1'
#
loop_
_entity.id
_entity.type
_entity.pdbx_description
1 polymer ?
#
loop_
_entity_poly.entity_id
_entity_poly.type
_entity_poly.pdbx_seq_one_letter_code
_entity_poly.pdbx_strand_id
1 'polypeptide(L)' 'MPAVQGKDHQLAQDTMQAAGLYLLDEEDATGQGRMLIIDRNWTVVEQRPAAGACVDADTTILLRSRKDGE' A
#
# COMPACT_ATOMS: atom_id res chain seq x y z
N MET A 1 1.34 -9.97 -8.14
CA MET A 1 1.19 -8.91 -7.12
C MET A 1 1.43 -9.48 -5.71
N PRO A 2 2.35 -8.91 -4.91
CA PRO A 2 2.62 -9.33 -3.53
C PRO A 2 1.44 -9.14 -2.56
N ALA A 3 1.40 -9.94 -1.48
CA ALA A 3 0.46 -9.76 -0.37
C ALA A 3 1.08 -8.84 0.70
N VAL A 4 0.54 -7.62 0.84
CA VAL A 4 1.06 -6.59 1.74
C VAL A 4 0.05 -6.07 2.75
N GLN A 5 -1.22 -6.48 2.65
CA GLN A 5 -2.21 -6.20 3.70
C GLN A 5 -1.71 -6.69 5.08
N GLY A 6 -1.87 -5.86 6.10
CA GLY A 6 -1.40 -6.08 7.47
C GLY A 6 0.08 -5.75 7.70
N LYS A 7 0.81 -5.31 6.68
CA LYS A 7 2.19 -4.81 6.84
C LYS A 7 2.18 -3.33 7.18
N ASP A 8 3.24 -2.92 7.87
CA ASP A 8 3.74 -1.55 7.88
C ASP A 8 3.82 -0.98 6.46
N HIS A 9 3.41 0.28 6.27
CA HIS A 9 3.28 0.89 4.96
C HIS A 9 4.62 1.03 4.21
N GLN A 10 5.72 1.31 4.92
CA GLN A 10 7.06 1.33 4.32
C GLN A 10 7.43 -0.06 3.82
N LEU A 11 7.20 -1.09 4.65
CA LEU A 11 7.49 -2.47 4.25
C LEU A 11 6.62 -2.90 3.05
N ALA A 12 5.38 -2.40 2.95
CA ALA A 12 4.52 -2.65 1.81
C ALA A 12 5.05 -2.02 0.52
N GLN A 13 5.47 -0.75 0.57
CA GLN A 13 6.14 -0.08 -0.56
C GLN A 13 7.38 -0.85 -1.01
N ASP A 14 8.29 -1.17 -0.07
CA ASP A 14 9.53 -1.89 -0.35
C ASP A 14 9.26 -3.25 -1.01
N THR A 15 8.23 -3.96 -0.53
CA THR A 15 7.81 -5.25 -1.08
C THR A 15 7.27 -5.12 -2.51
N MET A 16 6.48 -4.10 -2.79
CA MET A 16 5.94 -3.83 -4.13
C MET A 16 7.06 -3.46 -5.12
N GLN A 17 7.96 -2.57 -4.71
CA GLN A 17 9.08 -2.12 -5.53
C GLN A 17 10.07 -3.25 -5.81
N ALA A 18 10.34 -4.13 -4.82
CA ALA A 18 11.15 -5.34 -5.03
C ALA A 18 10.54 -6.31 -6.05
N ALA A 19 9.21 -6.26 -6.24
CA ALA A 19 8.49 -7.02 -7.26
C ALA A 19 8.37 -6.27 -8.60
N GLY A 20 9.00 -5.10 -8.74
CA GLY A 20 8.98 -4.28 -9.96
C GLY A 20 7.73 -3.41 -10.12
N LEU A 21 6.93 -3.22 -9.06
CA LEU A 21 5.72 -2.42 -9.06
C LEU A 21 6.00 -1.06 -8.40
N TYR A 22 6.11 -0.01 -9.21
CA TYR A 22 6.53 1.32 -8.77
C TYR A 22 5.43 2.37 -8.76
N LEU A 23 4.33 2.14 -9.49
CA LEU A 23 3.19 3.05 -9.55
C LEU A 23 2.27 2.79 -8.36
N LEU A 24 2.66 3.30 -7.20
CA LEU A 24 1.88 3.18 -5.96
C LEU A 24 1.03 4.44 -5.77
N ASP A 25 -0.28 4.23 -5.58
CA ASP A 25 -1.23 5.23 -5.13
C ASP A 25 -1.57 4.96 -3.67
N GLU A 26 -1.53 5.98 -2.83
CA GLU A 26 -1.44 5.82 -1.39
C GLU A 26 -2.50 6.66 -0.68
N GLU A 27 -3.44 5.98 -0.03
CA GLU A 27 -4.61 6.62 0.55
C GLU A 27 -4.76 6.30 2.04
N ASP A 28 -5.19 7.31 2.79
CA ASP A 28 -5.72 7.10 4.14
C ASP A 28 -7.08 6.38 4.04
N ALA A 29 -7.13 5.16 4.57
CA ALA A 29 -8.30 4.29 4.54
C ALA A 29 -9.53 4.89 5.24
N THR A 30 -9.37 5.92 6.08
CA THR A 30 -10.48 6.61 6.74
C THR A 30 -11.21 7.62 5.84
N GLY A 31 -10.62 7.97 4.69
CA GLY A 31 -11.15 9.02 3.80
C GLY A 31 -10.92 10.44 4.30
N GLN A 32 -10.11 10.64 5.35
CA GLN A 32 -9.79 11.98 5.88
C GLN A 32 -8.82 12.78 4.99
N GLY A 33 -8.29 12.19 3.91
CA GLY A 33 -7.35 12.86 3.00
C GLY A 33 -5.99 13.19 3.62
N ARG A 34 -5.59 12.47 4.68
CA ARG A 34 -4.27 12.65 5.30
C ARG A 34 -3.19 12.08 4.40
N MET A 35 -2.06 12.76 4.34
CA MET A 35 -0.84 12.22 3.74
C MET A 35 -0.15 11.27 4.72
N LEU A 36 0.40 10.18 4.21
CA LEU A 36 1.15 9.19 4.97
C LEU A 36 2.59 9.69 5.19
N ILE A 37 2.77 10.72 6.02
CA ILE A 37 4.07 11.43 6.16
C ILE A 37 5.16 10.57 6.82
N ILE A 38 4.76 9.71 7.75
CA ILE A 38 5.65 8.75 8.42
C ILE A 38 5.06 7.38 8.15
N ASP A 39 5.42 6.78 7.02
CA ASP A 39 4.84 5.51 6.53
C ASP A 39 4.82 4.41 7.59
N ARG A 40 5.85 4.37 8.44
CA ARG A 40 5.96 3.40 9.53
C ARG A 40 4.97 3.54 10.68
N ASN A 41 4.17 4.61 10.68
CA ASN A 41 3.06 4.81 11.61
C ASN A 41 1.72 4.38 11.00
N TRP A 42 1.75 3.66 9.88
CA TRP A 42 0.56 3.24 9.15
C TRP A 42 0.65 1.76 8.79
N THR A 43 -0.50 1.09 8.89
CA THR A 43 -0.66 -0.31 8.50
C THR A 43 -1.57 -0.40 7.29
N VAL A 44 -1.16 -1.14 6.26
CA VAL A 44 -1.98 -1.40 5.07
C VAL A 44 -3.20 -2.23 5.44
N VAL A 45 -4.38 -1.69 5.18
CA VAL A 45 -5.66 -2.36 5.45
C VAL A 45 -6.38 -2.79 4.17
N GLU A 46 -6.03 -2.24 3.01
CA GLU A 46 -6.54 -2.67 1.71
C GLU A 46 -5.46 -2.49 0.62
N GLN A 47 -5.44 -3.40 -0.34
CA GLN A 47 -4.64 -3.30 -1.56
C GLN A 47 -5.50 -3.57 -2.80
N ARG A 48 -5.30 -2.82 -3.88
CA ARG A 48 -5.92 -3.06 -5.19
C ARG A 48 -4.88 -2.95 -6.32
N PRO A 49 -4.84 -3.89 -7.29
CA PRO A 49 -5.56 -5.16 -7.38
C PRO A 49 -5.37 -6.09 -6.15
N ALA A 50 -6.07 -7.22 -6.10
CA ALA A 50 -5.93 -8.14 -4.96
C ALA A 50 -4.58 -8.87 -5.01
N ALA A 51 -4.06 -9.27 -3.85
CA ALA A 51 -2.85 -10.08 -3.77
C ALA A 51 -2.95 -11.34 -4.66
N GLY A 52 -1.84 -11.70 -5.30
CA GLY A 52 -1.80 -12.81 -6.26
C GLY A 52 -2.30 -12.46 -7.68
N ALA A 53 -2.88 -11.27 -7.89
CA ALA A 53 -3.25 -10.83 -9.24
C ALA A 53 -2.02 -10.76 -10.17
N CYS A 54 -2.22 -11.18 -11.42
CA CYS A 54 -1.32 -10.88 -12.53
C CYS A 54 -1.56 -9.44 -12.96
N VAL A 55 -0.52 -8.61 -12.87
CA VAL A 55 -0.58 -7.18 -13.21
C VAL A 55 0.66 -6.85 -14.03
N ASP A 56 0.51 -5.93 -14.99
CA ASP A 56 1.62 -5.37 -15.73
C ASP A 56 2.39 -4.37 -14.86
N ALA A 57 3.66 -4.11 -15.19
CA ALA A 57 4.53 -3.22 -14.40
C ALA A 57 4.06 -1.76 -14.39
N ASP A 58 3.24 -1.36 -15.36
CA ASP A 58 2.61 -0.03 -15.49
C ASP A 58 1.21 0.03 -14.85
N THR A 59 0.77 -1.03 -14.18
CA THR A 59 -0.48 -1.02 -13.42
C THR A 59 -0.30 -0.18 -12.16
N THR A 60 -1.18 0.80 -11.95
CA THR A 60 -1.24 1.55 -10.68
C THR A 60 -1.81 0.67 -9.58
N ILE A 61 -1.10 0.61 -8.45
CA ILE A 61 -1.44 -0.19 -7.28
C ILE A 61 -1.89 0.75 -6.17
N LEU A 62 -3.15 0.62 -5.75
CA LEU A 62 -3.67 1.36 -4.59
C LEU A 62 -3.31 0.62 -3.30
N LEU A 63 -2.67 1.32 -2.37
CA LEU A 63 -2.43 0.92 -1.00
C LEU A 63 -3.20 1.86 -0.07
N ARG A 64 -4.17 1.29 0.65
CA ARG A 64 -4.93 2.01 1.67
C ARG A 64 -4.45 1.62 3.04
N SER A 65 -4.11 2.63 3.84
CA SER A 65 -3.54 2.40 5.16
C SER A 65 -4.27 3.17 6.24
N ARG A 66 -4.28 2.60 7.44
CA ARG A 66 -4.79 3.24 8.65
C ARG A 66 -3.62 3.61 9.54
N LYS A 67 -3.69 4.79 10.16
CA LYS A 67 -2.70 5.24 11.13
C LYS A 67 -2.75 4.36 12.37
N ASP A 68 -1.61 3.94 12.86
CA ASP A 68 -1.52 3.06 14.02
C ASP A 68 -2.01 3.77 15.29
N GLY A 69 -2.72 3.03 16.14
CA GLY A 69 -3.30 3.55 17.38
C GLY A 69 -4.63 4.30 17.21
N GLU A 70 -5.23 4.23 16.02
CA GLU A 70 -6.58 4.75 15.71
C GLU A 70 -7.67 3.67 15.75
#